data_AF-A0A916TAG6-F1
#
_entry.id   AF-A0A916TAG6-F1
#
_cell.length_a   1.000
_cell.length_b   1.000
_cell.length_c   1.000
_cell.angle_alpha   90.00
_cell.angle_beta   90.00
_cell.angle_gamma   90.00
#
_symmetry.space_group_name_H-M   'P 1'
#
loop_
_entity.id
_entity.type
_entity.pdbx_description
1 polymer ?
#
loop_
_entity_poly.entity_id
_entity_poly.type
_entity_poly.pdbx_seq_one_letter_code
_entity_poly.pdbx_strand_id
1 'polypeptide(L)'
;MGGRCAAILAVLIAVITLAGCSEVVHGQAAPALRSGVLGIPGPDEAETASFAKVRELDPCGFIDLRAVGAVLSPPTWVGTDQKPSECEVKIDPTKNRERIASISVSPDVQLDDADVPALADSNFNGGGTSCSAAIPYQGERGLFFYESDDYNMFDSDSTPTQVDHCPSLKKIVAASLPLFTTRPLRATSTHVVNFQLARMDPCAISTLLKWRYPHMSFGTDGSTHRASTALSECDIWTDGYRRDDSDRIGVSLWYQDKDVTVHLPADPGAPPGLMNPMWETIRGVDSRVVPPSGVATLCEINSYVKVNDSVLIPFLSNESPQPMVETIQSTAHDCDTARIVADAAVRVYQRS
;
A
#
# COMPACT_ATOMS: atom_id res chain seq x y z
N MET A 1 -8.04 -30.13 -73.33
CA MET A 1 -9.00 -29.09 -72.93
C MET A 1 -9.65 -29.51 -71.62
N GLY A 2 -9.18 -29.04 -70.46
CA GLY A 2 -9.74 -29.53 -69.19
C GLY A 2 -9.03 -29.07 -67.91
N GLY A 3 -8.47 -27.85 -67.87
CA GLY A 3 -7.66 -27.42 -66.72
C GLY A 3 -7.93 -26.00 -66.20
N ARG A 4 -8.90 -25.27 -66.78
CA ARG A 4 -9.10 -23.84 -66.45
C ARG A 4 -10.33 -23.53 -65.59
N CYS A 5 -11.24 -24.48 -65.37
CA CYS A 5 -12.40 -24.26 -64.51
C CYS A 5 -12.16 -24.53 -63.02
N ALA A 6 -11.15 -25.34 -62.66
CA ALA A 6 -10.89 -25.70 -61.25
C ALA A 6 -10.19 -24.57 -60.45
N ALA A 7 -9.42 -23.71 -61.11
CA ALA A 7 -8.67 -22.64 -60.45
C ALA A 7 -9.57 -21.45 -60.01
N ILE A 8 -10.70 -21.23 -60.70
CA ILE A 8 -11.60 -20.11 -60.40
C ILE A 8 -12.46 -20.42 -59.17
N LEU A 9 -12.79 -21.69 -58.92
CA LEU A 9 -13.60 -22.08 -57.77
C LEU A 9 -12.84 -21.99 -56.43
N ALA A 10 -11.52 -22.24 -56.44
CA ALA A 10 -10.70 -22.18 -55.22
C ALA A 10 -10.47 -20.75 -54.70
N VAL A 11 -10.45 -19.75 -55.60
CA VAL A 11 -10.26 -18.34 -55.22
C VAL A 11 -11.53 -17.75 -54.57
N LEU A 12 -12.72 -18.21 -54.97
CA LEU A 12 -13.98 -17.76 -54.37
C LEU A 12 -14.19 -18.26 -52.94
N ILE A 13 -13.67 -19.44 -52.59
CA ILE A 13 -13.79 -19.99 -51.23
C ILE A 13 -12.83 -19.28 -50.26
N ALA A 14 -11.65 -18.85 -50.72
CA ALA A 14 -10.68 -18.14 -49.89
C ALA A 14 -11.09 -16.68 -49.54
N VAL A 15 -11.98 -16.05 -50.33
CA VAL A 15 -12.46 -14.69 -50.04
C VAL A 15 -13.58 -14.69 -49.00
N ILE A 16 -14.33 -15.78 -48.85
CA ILE A 16 -15.43 -15.86 -47.88
C ILE A 16 -14.91 -16.11 -46.46
N THR A 17 -13.74 -16.71 -46.28
CA THR A 17 -13.14 -16.94 -44.94
C THR A 17 -12.38 -15.74 -44.36
N LEU A 18 -12.22 -14.65 -45.12
CA LEU A 18 -11.63 -13.38 -44.66
C LEU A 18 -12.66 -12.30 -44.32
N ALA A 19 -13.95 -12.55 -44.53
CA ALA A 19 -15.02 -11.75 -43.96
C ALA A 19 -15.27 -12.18 -42.52
N GLY A 20 -14.29 -11.92 -41.65
CA GLY A 20 -14.50 -12.02 -40.21
C GLY A 20 -15.64 -11.09 -39.83
N CYS A 21 -16.65 -11.63 -39.16
CA CYS A 21 -17.73 -10.83 -38.57
C CYS A 21 -17.10 -9.82 -37.61
N SER A 22 -16.84 -8.59 -38.06
CA SER A 22 -16.69 -7.47 -37.14
C SER A 22 -18.09 -7.18 -36.61
N GLU A 23 -18.49 -7.90 -35.57
CA GLU A 23 -19.59 -7.45 -34.74
C GLU A 23 -19.10 -6.14 -34.12
N VAL A 24 -19.56 -5.02 -34.69
CA VAL A 24 -19.45 -3.72 -34.05
C VAL A 24 -20.39 -3.83 -32.85
N VAL A 25 -19.86 -4.32 -31.74
CA VAL A 25 -20.50 -4.18 -30.45
C VAL A 25 -20.54 -2.67 -30.23
N HIS A 26 -21.72 -2.09 -30.44
CA HIS A 26 -22.02 -0.77 -29.91
C HIS A 26 -22.00 -0.90 -28.39
N GLY A 27 -20.81 -0.92 -27.82
CA GLY A 27 -20.62 -0.66 -26.42
C GLY A 27 -21.15 0.74 -26.21
N GLN A 28 -22.36 0.85 -25.67
CA GLN A 28 -22.74 2.06 -24.97
C GLN A 28 -21.61 2.30 -23.97
N ALA A 29 -20.84 3.36 -24.20
CA ALA A 29 -19.89 3.84 -23.22
C ALA A 29 -20.64 3.83 -21.90
N ALA A 30 -20.16 3.03 -20.94
CA ALA A 30 -20.72 3.06 -19.60
C ALA A 30 -20.82 4.54 -19.24
N PRO A 31 -22.02 5.03 -18.86
CA PRO A 31 -22.20 6.45 -18.61
C PRO A 31 -21.05 6.87 -17.70
N ALA A 32 -20.27 7.86 -18.13
CA ALA A 32 -19.25 8.46 -17.28
C ALA A 32 -19.92 8.66 -15.94
N LEU A 33 -19.41 7.97 -14.91
CA LEU A 33 -19.96 8.02 -13.57
C LEU A 33 -20.05 9.50 -13.23
N ARG A 34 -21.25 10.07 -13.36
CA ARG A 34 -21.50 11.43 -12.93
C ARG A 34 -21.20 11.39 -11.44
N SER A 35 -20.26 12.23 -11.02
CA SER A 35 -19.92 12.49 -9.61
C SER A 35 -21.14 13.07 -8.90
N GLY A 36 -22.12 12.21 -8.66
CA GLY A 36 -23.48 12.56 -8.29
C GLY A 36 -24.18 11.31 -7.82
N VAL A 37 -23.67 10.73 -6.73
CA VAL A 37 -24.27 9.57 -6.09
C VAL A 37 -24.57 9.90 -4.63
N LEU A 38 -25.83 10.27 -4.41
CA LEU A 38 -26.68 9.85 -3.29
C LEU A 38 -25.95 9.21 -2.08
N GLY A 39 -25.84 10.00 -1.01
CA GLY A 39 -26.51 9.69 0.26
C GLY A 39 -25.84 8.72 1.23
N ILE A 40 -24.56 8.39 1.06
CA ILE A 40 -23.74 7.81 2.12
C ILE A 40 -22.47 8.65 2.17
N PRO A 41 -22.11 9.24 3.32
CA PRO A 41 -20.83 9.93 3.42
C PRO A 41 -19.75 8.86 3.33
N GLY A 42 -19.19 8.69 2.13
CA GLY A 42 -17.77 8.39 2.05
C GLY A 42 -16.97 9.55 2.64
N PRO A 43 -15.63 9.44 2.71
CA PRO A 43 -14.83 10.65 2.87
C PRO A 43 -15.36 11.70 1.89
N ASP A 44 -15.60 12.92 2.37
CA ASP A 44 -16.09 14.01 1.53
C ASP A 44 -15.17 14.12 0.28
N GLU A 45 -15.67 14.57 -0.86
CA GLU A 45 -14.84 14.73 -2.07
C GLU A 45 -13.60 15.60 -1.76
N ALA A 46 -13.75 16.57 -0.85
CA ALA A 46 -12.65 17.36 -0.31
C ALA A 46 -11.62 16.55 0.51
N GLU A 47 -12.08 15.55 1.26
CA GLU A 47 -11.26 14.65 2.07
C GLU A 47 -10.47 13.67 1.19
N THR A 48 -11.13 13.02 0.22
CA THR A 48 -10.44 12.19 -0.78
C THR A 48 -9.40 12.99 -1.57
N ALA A 49 -9.73 14.23 -1.94
CA ALA A 49 -8.77 15.13 -2.59
C ALA A 49 -7.60 15.54 -1.68
N SER A 50 -7.82 15.67 -0.37
CA SER A 50 -6.74 15.90 0.60
C SER A 50 -5.80 14.70 0.65
N PHE A 51 -6.33 13.48 0.73
CA PHE A 51 -5.50 12.27 0.81
C PHE A 51 -4.69 12.05 -0.46
N ALA A 52 -5.25 12.39 -1.62
CA ALA A 52 -4.54 12.36 -2.88
C ALA A 52 -3.31 13.27 -2.86
N LYS A 53 -3.41 14.47 -2.29
CA LYS A 53 -2.27 15.38 -2.14
C LYS A 53 -1.21 14.82 -1.19
N VAL A 54 -1.62 14.23 -0.06
CA VAL A 54 -0.68 13.63 0.88
C VAL A 54 0.03 12.42 0.27
N ARG A 55 -0.64 11.61 -0.56
CA ARG A 55 -0.02 10.50 -1.31
C ARG A 55 1.08 10.95 -2.27
N GLU A 56 1.00 12.18 -2.81
CA GLU A 56 2.05 12.74 -3.67
C GLU A 56 3.33 13.10 -2.91
N LEU A 57 3.25 13.26 -1.59
CA LEU A 57 4.37 13.67 -0.74
C LEU A 57 5.39 12.54 -0.58
N ASP A 58 6.66 12.92 -0.65
CA ASP A 58 7.78 12.05 -0.34
C ASP A 58 8.03 12.00 1.18
N PRO A 59 7.70 10.89 1.88
CA PRO A 59 7.94 10.79 3.31
C PRO A 59 9.42 10.92 3.68
N CYS A 60 10.34 10.47 2.82
CA CYS A 60 11.78 10.59 3.07
C CYS A 60 12.29 12.02 2.95
N GLY A 61 11.59 12.89 2.24
CA GLY A 61 11.94 14.30 2.14
C GLY A 61 11.68 15.08 3.43
N PHE A 62 10.97 14.50 4.40
CA PHE A 62 10.68 15.15 5.69
C PHE A 62 11.64 14.76 6.80
N ILE A 63 12.65 13.91 6.57
CA ILE A 63 13.66 13.57 7.58
C ILE A 63 15.01 14.22 7.27
N ASP A 64 15.57 14.95 8.25
CA ASP A 64 16.93 15.47 8.13
C ASP A 64 17.94 14.34 8.37
N LEU A 65 18.38 13.72 7.27
CA LEU A 65 19.38 12.64 7.30
C LEU A 65 20.74 13.06 7.88
N ARG A 66 21.10 14.35 7.84
CA ARG A 66 22.31 14.84 8.49
C ARG A 66 22.13 14.88 10.00
N ALA A 67 20.96 15.27 10.47
CA ALA A 67 20.62 15.22 11.89
C ALA A 67 20.58 13.77 12.40
N VAL A 68 20.00 12.82 11.65
CA VAL A 68 20.07 11.38 11.97
C VAL A 68 21.53 10.95 12.13
N GLY A 69 22.38 11.28 11.14
CA GLY A 69 23.81 10.96 11.16
C GLY A 69 24.58 11.54 12.35
N ALA A 70 24.22 12.76 12.78
CA ALA A 70 24.85 13.45 13.89
C ALA A 70 24.36 12.99 15.28
N VAL A 71 23.09 12.57 15.38
CA VAL A 71 22.49 12.12 16.64
C VAL A 71 22.80 10.65 16.92
N LEU A 72 22.76 9.80 15.89
CA LEU A 72 22.91 8.34 16.02
C LEU A 72 24.18 7.87 15.33
N SER A 73 24.10 7.64 14.01
CA SER A 73 25.22 7.34 13.12
C SER A 73 24.75 7.50 11.67
N PRO A 74 25.65 7.62 10.68
CA PRO A 74 25.26 7.73 9.28
C PRO A 74 24.30 6.59 8.87
N PRO A 75 23.18 6.90 8.21
CA PRO A 75 22.26 5.87 7.72
C PRO A 75 22.96 4.83 6.85
N THR A 76 22.64 3.57 7.05
CA THR A 76 23.07 2.48 6.16
C THR A 76 22.14 2.36 4.96
N TRP A 77 20.89 2.78 5.10
CA TRP A 77 19.89 2.79 4.05
C TRP A 77 18.78 3.81 4.32
N VAL A 78 18.18 4.34 3.26
CA VAL A 78 17.03 5.26 3.29
C VAL A 78 16.13 4.94 2.10
N GLY A 79 14.86 4.68 2.36
CA GLY A 79 13.88 4.51 1.29
C GLY A 79 12.53 4.04 1.79
N THR A 80 11.71 3.53 0.88
CA THR A 80 10.46 2.85 1.24
C THR A 80 10.71 1.39 1.53
N ASP A 81 10.26 0.89 2.67
CA ASP A 81 10.30 -0.53 3.02
C ASP A 81 9.04 -1.23 2.50
N GLN A 82 8.22 -1.84 3.37
CA GLN A 82 7.05 -2.59 2.95
C GLN A 82 5.83 -1.71 2.61
N LYS A 83 5.63 -0.55 3.26
CA LYS A 83 4.46 0.31 2.99
C LYS A 83 4.80 1.45 2.05
N PRO A 84 4.07 1.65 0.93
CA PRO A 84 4.30 2.76 0.01
C PRO A 84 4.34 4.13 0.69
N SER A 85 3.49 4.34 1.69
CA SER A 85 3.37 5.59 2.42
C SER A 85 4.56 5.87 3.35
N GLU A 86 5.39 4.89 3.67
CA GLU A 86 6.41 4.99 4.71
C GLU A 86 7.80 5.23 4.12
N CYS A 87 8.57 6.07 4.80
CA CYS A 87 10.01 6.11 4.67
C CYS A 87 10.63 5.43 5.87
N GLU A 88 11.62 4.59 5.67
CA GLU A 88 12.42 4.03 6.73
C GLU A 88 13.90 4.41 6.52
N VAL A 89 14.55 4.75 7.61
CA VAL A 89 15.97 5.05 7.72
C VAL A 89 16.61 3.99 8.58
N LYS A 90 17.36 3.07 7.96
CA LYS A 90 18.08 2.01 8.68
C LYS A 90 19.43 2.53 9.13
N ILE A 91 19.79 2.19 10.36
CA ILE A 91 20.96 2.67 11.08
C ILE A 91 21.69 1.44 11.62
N ASP A 92 23.03 1.47 11.64
CA ASP A 92 23.80 0.41 12.27
C ASP A 92 23.66 0.51 13.81
N PRO A 93 22.95 -0.42 14.47
CA PRO A 93 22.71 -0.36 15.91
C PRO A 93 24.00 -0.60 16.72
N THR A 94 25.06 -1.12 16.10
CA THR A 94 26.37 -1.30 16.75
C THR A 94 27.18 -0.01 16.80
N LYS A 95 26.80 1.00 16.00
CA LYS A 95 27.50 2.30 15.88
C LYS A 95 26.85 3.43 16.66
N ASN A 96 25.66 3.25 17.22
CA ASN A 96 24.98 4.24 18.04
C ASN A 96 24.72 3.71 19.46
N ARG A 97 24.74 4.59 20.46
CA ARG A 97 24.67 4.19 21.88
C ARG A 97 23.27 3.73 22.26
N GLU A 98 22.29 4.23 21.55
CA GLU A 98 20.87 4.01 21.75
C GLU A 98 20.39 2.69 21.16
N ARG A 99 21.21 2.00 20.35
CA ARG A 99 20.86 0.75 19.64
C ARG A 99 19.61 0.87 18.76
N ILE A 100 19.28 2.09 18.35
CA ILE A 100 18.22 2.35 17.40
C ILE A 100 18.64 1.74 16.06
N ALA A 101 17.80 0.86 15.52
CA ALA A 101 18.03 0.16 14.26
C ALA A 101 17.35 0.87 13.08
N SER A 102 16.21 1.50 13.33
CA SER A 102 15.42 2.17 12.31
C SER A 102 14.76 3.43 12.86
N ILE A 103 14.53 4.39 11.97
CA ILE A 103 13.59 5.48 12.15
C ILE A 103 12.62 5.45 10.99
N SER A 104 11.33 5.36 11.25
CA SER A 104 10.31 5.49 10.22
C SER A 104 9.67 6.86 10.23
N VAL A 105 9.23 7.30 9.05
CA VAL A 105 8.44 8.49 8.82
C VAL A 105 7.28 8.13 7.92
N SER A 106 6.06 8.26 8.43
CA SER A 106 4.85 7.98 7.66
C SER A 106 3.88 9.16 7.74
N PRO A 107 3.46 9.74 6.61
CA PRO A 107 2.27 10.56 6.57
C PRO A 107 1.04 9.70 6.84
N ASP A 108 0.17 10.25 7.66
CA ASP A 108 -1.15 9.77 7.98
C ASP A 108 -2.12 10.95 7.90
N VAL A 109 -3.41 10.68 7.90
CA VAL A 109 -4.43 11.72 7.79
C VAL A 109 -5.23 11.78 9.07
N GLN A 110 -5.25 12.97 9.67
CA GLN A 110 -6.11 13.26 10.81
C GLN A 110 -7.45 13.82 10.33
N LEU A 111 -8.55 13.19 10.75
CA LEU A 111 -9.91 13.56 10.35
C LEU A 111 -10.59 14.57 11.28
N ASP A 112 -9.98 14.87 12.43
CA ASP A 112 -10.57 15.77 13.43
C ASP A 112 -9.92 17.16 13.43
N ASP A 113 -10.78 18.19 13.48
CA ASP A 113 -10.44 19.60 13.74
C ASP A 113 -10.01 19.85 15.21
N ALA A 114 -9.72 18.79 15.98
CA ALA A 114 -9.22 18.94 17.33
C ALA A 114 -7.86 19.62 17.25
N ASP A 115 -7.81 20.90 17.68
CA ASP A 115 -6.62 21.72 17.82
C ASP A 115 -5.45 20.89 18.34
N VAL A 116 -4.65 20.33 17.44
CA VAL A 116 -3.41 19.66 17.81
C VAL A 116 -2.55 20.75 18.44
N PRO A 117 -2.16 20.61 19.72
CA PRO A 117 -1.45 21.67 20.42
C PRO A 117 -0.30 22.17 19.56
N ALA A 118 -0.35 23.47 19.25
CA ALA A 118 0.65 24.13 18.44
C ALA A 118 2.04 23.91 19.05
N LEU A 119 2.84 23.02 18.47
CA LEU A 119 4.31 22.92 18.61
C LEU A 119 4.91 22.93 20.04
N ALA A 120 4.10 22.81 21.09
CA ALA A 120 4.54 22.87 22.48
C ALA A 120 4.26 21.52 23.11
N ASP A 121 5.32 20.70 23.19
CA ASP A 121 5.30 19.32 23.68
C ASP A 121 4.51 18.37 22.78
N SER A 122 5.03 18.17 21.56
CA SER A 122 4.85 16.96 20.76
C SER A 122 4.60 15.75 21.66
N ASN A 123 3.45 15.08 21.46
CA ASN A 123 3.03 13.87 22.16
C ASN A 123 4.04 12.74 21.87
N PHE A 124 5.20 12.81 22.53
CA PHE A 124 6.18 11.73 22.54
C PHE A 124 5.59 10.62 23.38
N ASN A 125 4.94 9.68 22.71
CA ASN A 125 4.42 8.49 23.34
C ASN A 125 5.50 7.41 23.21
N GLY A 126 6.13 7.10 24.33
CA GLY A 126 7.23 6.14 24.40
C GLY A 126 7.64 5.92 25.85
N GLY A 127 7.91 4.66 26.18
CA GLY A 127 8.49 4.23 27.43
C GLY A 127 9.22 2.92 27.19
N GLY A 128 10.54 2.90 27.35
CA GLY A 128 11.38 1.76 27.00
C GLY A 128 11.94 1.86 25.58
N THR A 129 11.76 0.80 24.79
CA THR A 129 12.46 0.51 23.52
C THR A 129 11.89 1.15 22.26
N SER A 130 10.84 1.96 22.38
CA SER A 130 10.28 2.72 21.25
C SER A 130 9.87 4.12 21.66
N CYS A 131 9.91 5.03 20.68
CA CYS A 131 9.40 6.38 20.83
C CYS A 131 8.71 6.80 19.54
N SER A 132 7.58 7.49 19.67
CA SER A 132 6.83 8.02 18.54
C SER A 132 6.59 9.53 18.68
N ALA A 133 6.44 10.25 17.57
CA ALA A 133 6.05 11.66 17.55
C ALA A 133 5.11 11.93 16.37
N ALA A 134 4.08 12.76 16.57
CA ALA A 134 3.16 13.18 15.52
C ALA A 134 3.32 14.68 15.23
N ILE A 135 3.52 15.04 13.96
CA ILE A 135 3.76 16.41 13.51
C ILE A 135 2.66 16.84 12.52
N PRO A 136 1.87 17.89 12.82
CA PRO A 136 0.91 18.44 11.87
C PRO A 136 1.56 18.96 10.59
N TYR A 137 1.00 18.60 9.44
CA TYR A 137 1.39 19.13 8.14
C TYR A 137 0.52 20.34 7.78
N GLN A 138 1.15 21.50 7.54
CA GLN A 138 0.43 22.77 7.39
C GLN A 138 -0.51 22.77 6.18
N GLY A 139 -1.76 23.18 6.39
CA GLY A 139 -2.73 23.46 5.33
C GLY A 139 -3.40 22.21 4.73
N GLU A 140 -3.07 21.02 5.22
CA GLU A 140 -3.70 19.76 4.84
C GLU A 140 -4.09 18.99 6.10
N ARG A 141 -5.08 18.09 5.97
CA ARG A 141 -5.44 17.13 7.03
C ARG A 141 -4.36 16.04 7.10
N GLY A 142 -3.16 16.37 7.56
CA GLY A 142 -2.02 15.46 7.55
C GLY A 142 -1.23 15.49 8.87
N LEU A 143 -0.87 14.32 9.37
CA LEU A 143 0.10 14.11 10.43
C LEU A 143 1.29 13.35 9.86
N PHE A 144 2.50 13.69 10.28
CA PHE A 144 3.68 12.87 10.05
C PHE A 144 4.06 12.19 11.35
N PHE A 145 4.02 10.87 11.34
CA PHE A 145 4.46 10.03 12.44
C PHE A 145 5.93 9.69 12.26
N TYR A 146 6.72 9.98 13.29
CA TYR A 146 8.08 9.50 13.44
C TYR A 146 8.07 8.40 14.47
N GLU A 147 8.69 7.26 14.17
CA GLU A 147 8.88 6.17 15.12
C GLU A 147 10.34 5.71 15.12
N SER A 148 10.84 5.30 16.28
CA SER A 148 12.19 4.74 16.43
C SER A 148 12.12 3.37 17.07
N ASP A 149 12.67 2.36 16.41
CA ASP A 149 12.64 0.97 16.88
C ASP A 149 14.01 0.50 17.40
N ASP A 150 13.98 -0.28 18.48
CA ASP A 150 15.15 -1.00 19.01
C ASP A 150 15.48 -2.20 18.12
N TYR A 151 16.78 -2.40 17.90
CA TYR A 151 17.32 -3.61 17.30
C TYR A 151 16.82 -4.91 17.96
N ASN A 152 16.58 -4.89 19.26
CA ASN A 152 16.23 -6.08 20.04
C ASN A 152 14.72 -6.36 20.14
N MET A 153 13.86 -5.64 19.40
CA MET A 153 12.40 -5.78 19.55
C MET A 153 11.88 -7.21 19.30
N PHE A 154 12.63 -8.03 18.56
CA PHE A 154 12.28 -9.42 18.24
C PHE A 154 13.15 -10.48 18.93
N ASP A 155 14.16 -10.08 19.71
CA ASP A 155 15.00 -11.04 20.44
C ASP A 155 14.38 -11.31 21.81
N SER A 156 13.54 -12.37 21.86
CA SER A 156 12.83 -12.82 23.07
C SER A 156 13.74 -13.21 24.22
N ASP A 157 15.03 -13.46 23.95
CA ASP A 157 16.03 -13.89 24.94
C ASP A 157 16.89 -12.70 25.44
N SER A 158 16.75 -11.53 24.83
CA SER A 158 17.45 -10.32 25.24
C SER A 158 16.63 -9.55 26.29
N THR A 159 17.26 -9.18 27.41
CA THR A 159 16.64 -8.22 28.33
C THR A 159 16.62 -6.88 27.59
N PRO A 160 15.44 -6.25 27.38
CA PRO A 160 15.36 -4.95 26.73
C PRO A 160 16.31 -4.00 27.42
N THR A 161 17.31 -3.49 26.70
CA THR A 161 18.09 -2.40 27.22
C THR A 161 17.12 -1.24 27.36
N GLN A 162 16.81 -0.82 28.59
CA GLN A 162 15.90 0.30 28.89
C GLN A 162 16.52 1.64 28.48
N VAL A 163 16.96 1.76 27.23
CA VAL A 163 17.47 3.00 26.68
C VAL A 163 16.28 3.78 26.19
N ASP A 164 16.11 4.97 26.73
CA ASP A 164 15.07 5.90 26.28
C ASP A 164 15.45 6.44 24.90
N HIS A 165 14.64 6.11 23.89
CA HIS A 165 14.86 6.55 22.50
C HIS A 165 14.35 7.98 22.24
N CYS A 166 13.48 8.51 23.10
CA CYS A 166 12.82 9.80 22.87
C CYS A 166 13.77 11.01 22.81
N PRO A 167 14.84 11.11 23.61
CA PRO A 167 15.79 12.22 23.50
C PRO A 167 16.45 12.32 22.13
N SER A 168 16.76 11.19 21.51
CA SER A 168 17.35 11.13 20.17
C SER A 168 16.33 11.48 19.10
N LEU A 169 15.14 10.86 19.17
CA LEU A 169 14.05 11.17 18.24
C LEU A 169 13.67 12.66 18.29
N LYS A 170 13.59 13.25 19.49
CA LYS A 170 13.28 14.68 19.68
C LYS A 170 14.26 15.61 18.98
N LYS A 171 15.56 15.30 19.00
CA LYS A 171 16.58 16.10 18.28
C LYS A 171 16.41 15.98 16.76
N ILE A 172 16.13 14.78 16.27
CA ILE A 172 15.95 14.50 14.84
C ILE A 172 14.70 15.20 14.33
N VAL A 173 13.57 15.07 15.04
CA VAL A 173 12.31 15.75 14.73
C VAL A 173 12.52 17.26 14.70
N ALA A 174 13.14 17.83 15.74
CA ALA A 174 13.39 19.27 15.82
C ALA A 174 14.22 19.80 14.63
N ALA A 175 15.23 19.04 14.19
CA ALA A 175 16.03 19.39 13.01
C ALA A 175 15.27 19.19 11.68
N SER A 176 14.29 18.29 11.66
CA SER A 176 13.48 17.99 10.48
C SER A 176 12.32 18.97 10.27
N LEU A 177 11.87 19.68 11.32
CA LEU A 177 10.75 20.64 11.24
C LEU A 177 10.85 21.65 10.08
N PRO A 178 12.01 22.25 9.75
CA PRO A 178 12.12 23.16 8.60
C PRO A 178 11.73 22.52 7.25
N LEU A 179 11.92 21.20 7.09
CA LEU A 179 11.61 20.46 5.86
C LEU A 179 10.10 20.42 5.58
N PHE A 180 9.26 20.61 6.59
CA PHE A 180 7.80 20.64 6.43
C PHE A 180 7.32 21.80 5.55
N THR A 181 8.15 22.83 5.35
CA THR A 181 7.85 23.97 4.47
C THR A 181 8.18 23.70 2.99
N THR A 182 8.89 22.61 2.70
CA THR A 182 9.48 22.35 1.36
C THR A 182 8.59 21.54 0.42
N ARG A 183 7.55 20.88 0.94
CA ARG A 183 6.64 20.00 0.19
C ARG A 183 7.38 19.06 -0.79
N PRO A 184 8.22 18.15 -0.31
CA PRO A 184 8.93 17.20 -1.15
C PRO A 184 7.93 16.26 -1.84
N LEU A 185 8.10 16.03 -3.15
CA LEU A 185 7.22 15.20 -3.97
C LEU A 185 7.89 13.88 -4.32
N ARG A 186 7.13 12.77 -4.30
CA ARG A 186 7.60 11.44 -4.73
C ARG A 186 8.13 11.43 -6.15
N ALA A 187 7.51 12.22 -7.03
CA ALA A 187 7.89 12.33 -8.43
C ALA A 187 9.34 12.80 -8.64
N THR A 188 9.91 13.49 -7.64
CA THR A 188 11.28 14.02 -7.66
C THR A 188 12.19 13.35 -6.64
N SER A 189 11.70 12.35 -5.89
CA SER A 189 12.49 11.72 -4.85
C SER A 189 13.59 10.83 -5.43
N THR A 190 14.72 10.81 -4.75
CA THR A 190 15.80 9.85 -4.96
C THR A 190 15.76 8.70 -3.95
N HIS A 191 14.85 8.75 -2.97
CA HIS A 191 14.80 7.80 -1.85
C HIS A 191 13.57 6.91 -1.92
N VAL A 192 12.40 7.45 -2.26
CA VAL A 192 11.19 6.66 -2.45
C VAL A 192 10.97 6.32 -3.90
N VAL A 193 10.47 5.10 -4.11
CA VAL A 193 10.21 4.60 -5.44
C VAL A 193 8.81 5.01 -5.85
N ASN A 194 8.70 5.68 -7.00
CA ASN A 194 7.43 6.20 -7.49
C ASN A 194 6.64 5.14 -8.28
N PHE A 195 6.36 4.02 -7.61
CA PHE A 195 5.56 2.91 -8.13
C PHE A 195 4.10 3.32 -8.38
N GLN A 196 3.40 2.53 -9.20
CA GLN A 196 1.98 2.78 -9.49
C GLN A 196 1.14 2.57 -8.24
N LEU A 197 1.47 1.55 -7.44
CA LEU A 197 0.83 1.24 -6.17
C LEU A 197 0.88 2.41 -5.18
N ALA A 198 1.97 3.20 -5.16
CA ALA A 198 2.09 4.36 -4.26
C ALA A 198 1.09 5.48 -4.57
N ARG A 199 0.55 5.52 -5.80
CA ARG A 199 -0.41 6.55 -6.24
C ARG A 199 -1.85 6.06 -6.16
N MET A 200 -2.04 4.75 -6.03
CA MET A 200 -3.36 4.14 -5.95
C MET A 200 -4.08 4.63 -4.68
N ASP A 201 -5.37 4.92 -4.82
CA ASP A 201 -6.26 5.14 -3.69
C ASP A 201 -6.87 3.78 -3.28
N PRO A 202 -6.49 3.22 -2.12
CA PRO A 202 -7.04 1.94 -1.67
C PRO A 202 -8.55 1.99 -1.44
N CYS A 203 -9.11 3.17 -1.13
CA CYS A 203 -10.55 3.35 -0.91
C CYS A 203 -11.37 3.51 -2.20
N ALA A 204 -10.73 3.69 -3.36
CA ALA A 204 -11.43 3.77 -4.64
C ALA A 204 -12.17 2.47 -5.00
N ILE A 205 -11.85 1.35 -4.35
CA ILE A 205 -12.58 0.08 -4.50
C ILE A 205 -14.06 0.20 -4.13
N SER A 206 -14.39 1.10 -3.20
CA SER A 206 -15.77 1.30 -2.71
C SER A 206 -16.72 1.67 -3.84
N THR A 207 -16.24 2.42 -4.84
CA THR A 207 -17.00 2.79 -6.03
C THR A 207 -17.40 1.57 -6.87
N LEU A 208 -16.58 0.51 -6.85
CA LEU A 208 -16.82 -0.74 -7.56
C LEU A 208 -17.64 -1.73 -6.74
N LEU A 209 -17.66 -1.60 -5.42
CA LEU A 209 -18.36 -2.48 -4.50
C LEU A 209 -19.77 -1.99 -4.14
N LYS A 210 -20.09 -0.71 -4.42
CA LYS A 210 -21.37 -0.05 -4.04
C LYS A 210 -22.62 -0.77 -4.54
N TRP A 211 -22.57 -1.44 -5.69
CA TRP A 211 -23.72 -2.18 -6.21
C TRP A 211 -24.03 -3.43 -5.38
N ARG A 212 -23.03 -4.01 -4.73
CA ARG A 212 -23.14 -5.24 -3.92
C ARG A 212 -23.44 -4.92 -2.47
N TYR A 213 -22.79 -3.89 -1.94
CA TYR A 213 -22.89 -3.46 -0.55
C TYR A 213 -23.39 -2.01 -0.51
N PRO A 214 -24.70 -1.78 -0.70
CA PRO A 214 -25.24 -0.43 -0.83
C PRO A 214 -25.20 0.37 0.47
N HIS A 215 -24.92 -0.26 1.62
CA HIS A 215 -24.86 0.36 2.94
C HIS A 215 -23.44 0.44 3.51
N MET A 216 -22.42 0.32 2.65
CA MET A 216 -21.03 0.43 3.08
C MET A 216 -20.78 1.71 3.87
N SER A 217 -20.07 1.59 4.98
CA SER A 217 -19.51 2.72 5.72
C SER A 217 -18.02 2.55 5.87
N PHE A 218 -17.28 3.64 5.82
CA PHE A 218 -15.88 3.63 6.25
C PHE A 218 -15.87 3.53 7.77
N GLY A 219 -14.98 2.71 8.31
CA GLY A 219 -14.86 2.57 9.76
C GLY A 219 -14.64 3.93 10.39
N THR A 220 -15.30 4.18 11.51
CA THR A 220 -14.86 5.22 12.43
C THR A 220 -14.86 4.50 13.75
N ASP A 221 -13.69 4.11 14.26
CA ASP A 221 -13.70 3.57 15.61
C ASP A 221 -14.30 4.64 16.55
N GLY A 222 -15.26 4.27 17.38
CA GLY A 222 -16.02 5.24 18.21
C GLY A 222 -15.20 5.90 19.33
N SER A 223 -13.88 5.76 19.33
CA SER A 223 -12.95 6.38 20.31
C SER A 223 -11.93 7.32 19.67
N THR A 224 -11.75 7.23 18.35
CA THR A 224 -10.99 8.12 17.50
C THR A 224 -11.55 7.95 16.11
N HIS A 225 -12.01 9.03 15.46
CA HIS A 225 -12.57 9.02 14.10
C HIS A 225 -11.55 8.54 13.04
N ARG A 226 -11.22 7.26 13.10
CA ARG A 226 -10.25 6.56 12.28
C ARG A 226 -11.05 5.60 11.43
N ALA A 227 -11.37 6.05 10.23
CA ALA A 227 -11.14 5.13 9.14
C ALA A 227 -9.64 4.83 9.22
N SER A 228 -9.25 3.56 9.22
CA SER A 228 -7.87 3.22 8.95
C SER A 228 -7.58 3.68 7.52
N THR A 229 -7.27 4.97 7.40
CA THR A 229 -6.89 5.70 6.18
C THR A 229 -5.41 6.03 6.29
N ALA A 230 -4.63 5.07 6.82
CA ALA A 230 -3.23 5.04 6.44
C ALA A 230 -3.23 5.12 4.91
N LEU A 231 -2.38 5.95 4.30
CA LEU A 231 -2.51 6.28 2.87
C LEU A 231 -2.39 5.05 1.94
N SER A 232 -1.93 3.93 2.49
CA SER A 232 -1.80 2.62 1.85
C SER A 232 -2.86 1.61 2.30
N GLU A 233 -3.87 1.97 3.10
CA GLU A 233 -4.87 1.06 3.67
C GLU A 233 -6.29 1.66 3.57
N CYS A 234 -7.29 0.79 3.49
CA CYS A 234 -8.69 1.18 3.54
C CYS A 234 -9.53 0.06 4.14
N ASP A 235 -10.20 0.36 5.25
CA ASP A 235 -11.18 -0.52 5.88
C ASP A 235 -12.61 -0.03 5.64
N ILE A 236 -13.48 -0.95 5.19
CA ILE A 236 -14.88 -0.69 4.86
C ILE A 236 -15.75 -1.73 5.56
N TRP A 237 -16.82 -1.29 6.21
CA TRP A 237 -17.84 -2.17 6.80
C TRP A 237 -19.00 -2.25 5.84
N THR A 238 -19.41 -3.45 5.47
CA THR A 238 -20.38 -3.66 4.39
C THR A 238 -21.84 -3.38 4.78
N ASP A 239 -22.15 -3.40 6.07
CA ASP A 239 -23.50 -3.22 6.63
C ASP A 239 -23.55 -2.18 7.77
N GLY A 240 -22.58 -1.25 7.77
CA GLY A 240 -22.39 -0.25 8.82
C GLY A 240 -21.37 -0.66 9.86
N TYR A 241 -20.73 0.31 10.53
CA TYR A 241 -19.68 0.01 11.52
C TYR A 241 -20.16 -0.90 12.65
N ARG A 242 -19.42 -2.00 12.87
CA ARG A 242 -19.62 -2.95 13.96
C ARG A 242 -18.30 -3.22 14.67
N ARG A 243 -18.37 -3.31 16.00
CA ARG A 243 -17.20 -3.55 16.86
C ARG A 243 -16.61 -4.96 16.73
N ASP A 244 -17.39 -5.91 16.22
CA ASP A 244 -16.95 -7.29 16.03
C ASP A 244 -16.21 -7.50 14.70
N ASP A 245 -16.11 -6.44 13.88
CA ASP A 245 -15.55 -6.44 12.53
C ASP A 245 -16.17 -7.47 11.59
N SER A 246 -17.30 -8.10 11.94
CA SER A 246 -17.85 -9.28 11.25
C SER A 246 -18.20 -9.06 9.78
N ASP A 247 -18.38 -7.81 9.37
CA ASP A 247 -18.71 -7.37 8.02
C ASP A 247 -17.64 -6.43 7.43
N ARG A 248 -16.46 -6.37 8.07
CA ARG A 248 -15.30 -5.60 7.62
C ARG A 248 -14.64 -6.28 6.43
N ILE A 249 -14.33 -5.46 5.43
CA ILE A 249 -13.42 -5.75 4.34
C ILE A 249 -12.26 -4.76 4.38
N GLY A 250 -11.07 -5.21 4.00
CA GLY A 250 -9.87 -4.39 4.00
C GLY A 250 -9.13 -4.47 2.68
N VAL A 251 -8.50 -3.37 2.28
CA VAL A 251 -7.46 -3.33 1.25
C VAL A 251 -6.24 -2.63 1.79
N SER A 252 -5.08 -3.24 1.63
CA SER A 252 -3.80 -2.66 2.00
C SER A 252 -2.77 -2.86 0.89
N LEU A 253 -1.91 -1.87 0.73
CA LEU A 253 -0.94 -1.76 -0.36
C LEU A 253 0.46 -1.96 0.22
N TRP A 254 1.21 -2.90 -0.34
CA TRP A 254 2.51 -3.32 0.16
C TRP A 254 3.53 -3.53 -0.96
N TYR A 255 4.81 -3.41 -0.61
CA TYR A 255 5.92 -3.98 -1.36
C TYR A 255 6.38 -5.22 -0.63
N GLN A 256 6.49 -6.32 -1.37
CA GLN A 256 7.02 -7.56 -0.86
C GLN A 256 8.29 -7.92 -1.61
N ASP A 257 9.28 -8.45 -0.89
CA ASP A 257 10.47 -9.03 -1.49
C ASP A 257 10.06 -10.15 -2.44
N LYS A 258 10.57 -10.10 -3.69
CA LYS A 258 10.30 -11.14 -4.68
C LYS A 258 10.64 -12.53 -4.15
N ASP A 259 11.71 -12.69 -3.38
CA ASP A 259 12.13 -13.99 -2.85
C ASP A 259 11.13 -14.55 -1.83
N VAL A 260 10.41 -13.70 -1.11
CA VAL A 260 9.26 -14.10 -0.28
C VAL A 260 8.07 -14.51 -1.16
N THR A 261 7.97 -13.95 -2.37
CA THR A 261 6.96 -14.31 -3.37
C THR A 261 7.34 -15.51 -4.25
N VAL A 262 8.54 -16.11 -4.14
CA VAL A 262 9.09 -17.18 -5.04
C VAL A 262 8.33 -18.52 -5.04
N HIS A 263 7.09 -18.55 -4.55
CA HIS A 263 6.11 -19.57 -4.93
C HIS A 263 5.08 -19.08 -5.95
N LEU A 264 5.34 -17.99 -6.67
CA LEU A 264 4.63 -17.66 -7.90
C LEU A 264 4.67 -18.89 -8.83
N PRO A 265 3.53 -19.39 -9.32
CA PRO A 265 3.41 -20.69 -10.00
C PRO A 265 4.06 -20.74 -11.41
N ALA A 266 4.96 -19.81 -11.72
CA ALA A 266 5.59 -19.64 -13.02
C ALA A 266 7.06 -20.04 -13.05
N ASP A 267 7.50 -21.05 -12.28
CA ASP A 267 8.65 -21.83 -12.77
C ASP A 267 8.15 -22.56 -14.03
N PRO A 268 8.61 -22.20 -15.25
CA PRO A 268 8.12 -22.82 -16.48
C PRO A 268 8.42 -24.33 -16.54
N GLY A 269 9.24 -24.85 -15.61
CA GLY A 269 9.53 -26.26 -15.43
C GLY A 269 8.65 -27.00 -14.42
N ALA A 270 7.80 -26.31 -13.66
CA ALA A 270 6.91 -26.96 -12.71
C ALA A 270 5.84 -27.77 -13.46
N PRO A 271 5.61 -29.06 -13.12
CA PRO A 271 4.64 -29.87 -13.82
C PRO A 271 3.23 -29.27 -13.67
N PRO A 272 2.49 -29.09 -14.78
CA PRO A 272 1.11 -28.59 -14.74
C PRO A 272 0.27 -29.57 -13.93
N GLY A 273 -0.16 -29.16 -12.74
CA GLY A 273 -0.98 -29.99 -11.83
C GLY A 273 -0.58 -29.94 -10.35
N LEU A 274 0.57 -29.34 -10.01
CA LEU A 274 0.96 -29.04 -8.63
C LEU A 274 0.81 -27.54 -8.29
N MET A 275 -0.20 -26.88 -8.85
CA MET A 275 -0.60 -25.57 -8.34
C MET A 275 -1.06 -25.79 -6.89
N ASN A 276 -0.29 -25.24 -5.96
CA ASN A 276 -0.65 -25.19 -4.56
C ASN A 276 -2.07 -24.57 -4.48
N PRO A 277 -3.06 -25.22 -3.83
CA PRO A 277 -4.47 -24.79 -3.84
C PRO A 277 -4.68 -23.39 -3.26
N MET A 278 -3.66 -22.80 -2.67
CA MET A 278 -3.62 -21.42 -2.22
C MET A 278 -3.32 -20.40 -3.32
N TRP A 279 -3.08 -20.80 -4.58
CA TRP A 279 -2.80 -19.87 -5.68
C TRP A 279 -3.92 -19.86 -6.70
N GLU A 280 -4.33 -18.67 -7.10
CA GLU A 280 -5.33 -18.44 -8.15
C GLU A 280 -4.97 -17.21 -8.99
N THR A 281 -5.61 -17.07 -10.15
CA THR A 281 -5.42 -15.90 -11.02
C THR A 281 -6.64 -15.00 -10.95
N ILE A 282 -6.45 -13.77 -10.46
CA ILE A 282 -7.50 -12.74 -10.39
C ILE A 282 -7.16 -11.68 -11.42
N ARG A 283 -8.01 -11.48 -12.43
CA ARG A 283 -7.80 -10.47 -13.50
C ARG A 283 -6.44 -10.57 -14.20
N GLY A 284 -5.92 -11.78 -14.36
CA GLY A 284 -4.60 -12.02 -14.96
C GLY A 284 -3.41 -11.75 -14.03
N VAL A 285 -3.66 -11.52 -12.74
CA VAL A 285 -2.64 -11.32 -11.71
C VAL A 285 -2.59 -12.57 -10.82
N ASP A 286 -1.39 -13.08 -10.58
CA ASP A 286 -1.18 -14.17 -9.63
C ASP A 286 -1.54 -13.70 -8.23
N SER A 287 -2.35 -14.49 -7.53
CA SER A 287 -2.86 -14.16 -6.22
C SER A 287 -2.73 -15.36 -5.29
N ARG A 288 -2.29 -15.12 -4.07
CA ARG A 288 -2.22 -16.13 -3.01
C ARG A 288 -3.36 -15.94 -2.01
N VAL A 289 -4.21 -16.94 -1.90
CA VAL A 289 -5.28 -17.07 -0.91
C VAL A 289 -4.71 -17.68 0.37
N VAL A 290 -4.78 -16.93 1.45
CA VAL A 290 -4.47 -17.38 2.81
C VAL A 290 -5.81 -17.52 3.53
N PRO A 291 -6.35 -18.76 3.65
CA PRO A 291 -7.63 -18.95 4.32
C PRO A 291 -7.49 -18.64 5.83
N PRO A 292 -8.60 -18.32 6.50
CA PRO A 292 -8.61 -18.15 7.95
C PRO A 292 -8.01 -19.39 8.63
N SER A 293 -7.05 -19.20 9.54
CA SER A 293 -6.40 -20.30 10.23
C SER A 293 -5.95 -19.91 11.64
N GLY A 294 -6.19 -20.79 12.61
CA GLY A 294 -5.79 -20.59 14.00
C GLY A 294 -6.42 -19.33 14.62
N VAL A 295 -5.59 -18.30 14.80
CA VAL A 295 -5.97 -16.98 15.35
C VAL A 295 -6.42 -15.98 14.30
N ALA A 296 -6.15 -16.22 13.01
CA ALA A 296 -6.61 -15.36 11.93
C ALA A 296 -8.09 -15.61 11.66
N THR A 297 -8.92 -14.59 11.91
CA THR A 297 -10.37 -14.61 11.66
C THR A 297 -10.75 -14.23 10.24
N LEU A 298 -9.80 -13.71 9.46
CA LEU A 298 -10.03 -13.19 8.12
C LEU A 298 -9.37 -14.10 7.07
N CYS A 299 -10.01 -14.20 5.91
CA CYS A 299 -9.38 -14.66 4.69
C CYS A 299 -8.60 -13.50 4.09
N GLU A 300 -7.36 -13.76 3.70
CA GLU A 300 -6.50 -12.78 3.04
C GLU A 300 -6.17 -13.23 1.62
N ILE A 301 -6.13 -12.29 0.69
CA ILE A 301 -5.71 -12.53 -0.68
C ILE A 301 -4.64 -11.51 -1.02
N ASN A 302 -3.44 -12.00 -1.32
CA ASN A 302 -2.30 -11.19 -1.74
C ASN A 302 -2.19 -11.26 -3.26
N SER A 303 -2.48 -10.17 -3.96
CA SER A 303 -2.39 -10.05 -5.42
C SER A 303 -1.09 -9.36 -5.84
N TYR A 304 -0.25 -10.06 -6.61
CA TYR A 304 1.10 -9.65 -7.00
C TYR A 304 1.08 -8.90 -8.35
N VAL A 305 0.71 -7.63 -8.33
CA VAL A 305 0.31 -6.88 -9.54
C VAL A 305 1.46 -6.47 -10.44
N LYS A 306 2.68 -6.34 -9.92
CA LYS A 306 3.86 -5.99 -10.73
C LYS A 306 5.18 -6.33 -10.03
N VAL A 307 6.04 -7.07 -10.71
CA VAL A 307 7.44 -7.24 -10.32
C VAL A 307 8.24 -6.08 -10.91
N ASN A 308 9.05 -5.42 -10.09
CA ASN A 308 9.94 -4.38 -10.59
C ASN A 308 11.41 -4.79 -10.42
N ASP A 309 11.98 -5.35 -11.49
CA ASP A 309 13.38 -5.77 -11.52
C ASP A 309 14.37 -4.58 -11.64
N SER A 310 13.88 -3.36 -11.86
CA SER A 310 14.71 -2.15 -12.02
C SER A 310 14.91 -1.38 -10.72
N VAL A 311 14.15 -1.72 -9.69
CA VAL A 311 14.18 -1.03 -8.41
C VAL A 311 14.94 -1.90 -7.43
N LEU A 312 16.19 -1.52 -7.29
CA LEU A 312 17.15 -2.12 -6.40
C LEU A 312 17.06 -1.38 -5.07
N ILE A 313 16.29 -1.92 -4.11
CA ILE A 313 16.31 -1.45 -2.73
C ILE A 313 17.48 -2.14 -2.03
N PRO A 314 18.51 -1.42 -1.54
CA PRO A 314 19.55 -2.06 -0.75
C PRO A 314 18.95 -2.57 0.55
N PHE A 315 18.58 -3.86 0.61
CA PHE A 315 18.38 -4.52 1.89
C PHE A 315 19.72 -4.55 2.62
N LEU A 316 19.67 -4.32 3.94
CA LEU A 316 20.72 -4.51 4.95
C LEU A 316 22.16 -4.57 4.42
N SER A 317 22.96 -3.56 4.80
CA SER A 317 24.40 -3.44 4.49
C SER A 317 25.09 -4.76 4.14
N ASN A 318 25.32 -4.97 2.84
CA ASN A 318 26.04 -6.06 2.14
C ASN A 318 25.17 -6.96 1.23
N GLU A 319 23.84 -6.83 1.21
CA GLU A 319 23.02 -7.64 0.31
C GLU A 319 22.82 -6.98 -1.06
N SER A 320 22.78 -7.83 -2.09
CA SER A 320 22.41 -7.41 -3.43
C SER A 320 20.99 -6.84 -3.36
N PRO A 321 20.70 -5.72 -4.03
CA PRO A 321 19.39 -5.14 -3.94
C PRO A 321 18.34 -6.12 -4.47
N GLN A 322 17.25 -6.29 -3.72
CA GLN A 322 16.24 -7.29 -4.05
C GLN A 322 15.15 -6.67 -4.92
N PRO A 323 14.69 -7.36 -5.97
CA PRO A 323 13.54 -6.93 -6.74
C PRO A 323 12.30 -6.96 -5.84
N MET A 324 11.50 -5.89 -5.91
CA MET A 324 10.27 -5.76 -5.15
C MET A 324 9.04 -6.08 -6.00
N VAL A 325 8.00 -6.58 -5.34
CA VAL A 325 6.71 -6.89 -5.94
C VAL A 325 5.64 -5.98 -5.34
N GLU A 326 5.00 -5.19 -6.20
CA GLU A 326 3.79 -4.42 -5.86
C GLU A 326 2.68 -5.41 -5.50
N THR A 327 2.22 -5.38 -4.25
CA THR A 327 1.28 -6.35 -3.69
C THR A 327 0.05 -5.63 -3.14
N ILE A 328 -1.13 -6.11 -3.50
CA ILE A 328 -2.40 -5.66 -2.93
C ILE A 328 -2.90 -6.77 -2.03
N GLN A 329 -2.97 -6.52 -0.73
CA GLN A 329 -3.61 -7.44 0.22
C GLN A 329 -5.07 -7.04 0.37
N SER A 330 -5.97 -8.01 0.15
CA SER A 330 -7.42 -7.87 0.34
C SER A 330 -7.89 -8.80 1.44
N THR A 331 -8.69 -8.32 2.37
CA THR A 331 -9.15 -9.10 3.53
C THR A 331 -10.68 -9.07 3.66
N ALA A 332 -11.25 -10.17 4.14
CA ALA A 332 -12.65 -10.29 4.53
C ALA A 332 -12.86 -11.52 5.44
N HIS A 333 -13.98 -11.64 6.15
CA HIS A 333 -14.26 -12.82 6.99
C HIS A 333 -14.37 -14.13 6.21
N ASP A 334 -14.85 -14.08 4.98
CA ASP A 334 -14.96 -15.23 4.09
C ASP A 334 -14.16 -15.02 2.79
N CYS A 335 -13.66 -16.12 2.22
CA CYS A 335 -12.81 -16.03 1.05
C CYS A 335 -13.54 -15.63 -0.24
N ASP A 336 -14.86 -15.80 -0.33
CA ASP A 336 -15.61 -15.39 -1.52
C ASP A 336 -15.76 -13.86 -1.54
N THR A 337 -16.04 -13.26 -0.39
CA THR A 337 -16.00 -11.81 -0.21
C THR A 337 -14.59 -11.27 -0.44
N ALA A 338 -13.54 -11.91 0.12
CA ALA A 338 -12.15 -11.48 -0.10
C ALA A 338 -11.79 -11.49 -1.60
N ARG A 339 -12.27 -12.47 -2.37
CA ARG A 339 -12.08 -12.53 -3.84
C ARG A 339 -12.75 -11.37 -4.57
N ILE A 340 -13.96 -11.00 -4.16
CA ILE A 340 -14.68 -9.85 -4.74
C ILE A 340 -13.89 -8.56 -4.48
N VAL A 341 -13.35 -8.41 -3.26
CA VAL A 341 -12.53 -7.26 -2.86
C VAL A 341 -11.23 -7.23 -3.68
N ALA A 342 -10.54 -8.37 -3.80
CA ALA A 342 -9.32 -8.50 -4.60
C ALA A 342 -9.56 -8.19 -6.08
N ASP A 343 -10.65 -8.68 -6.69
CA ASP A 343 -11.03 -8.34 -8.07
C ASP A 343 -11.21 -6.83 -8.25
N ALA A 344 -11.91 -6.17 -7.31
CA ALA A 344 -12.12 -4.73 -7.33
C ALA A 344 -10.79 -3.96 -7.17
N ALA A 345 -9.94 -4.38 -6.24
CA ALA A 345 -8.67 -3.72 -5.95
C ALA A 345 -7.69 -3.83 -7.13
N VAL A 346 -7.53 -5.03 -7.72
CA VAL A 346 -6.72 -5.22 -8.93
C VAL A 346 -7.26 -4.38 -10.09
N ARG A 347 -8.59 -4.28 -10.23
CA ARG A 347 -9.22 -3.44 -11.27
C ARG A 347 -8.95 -1.94 -11.07
N VAL A 348 -8.90 -1.45 -9.83
CA VAL A 348 -8.51 -0.07 -9.53
C VAL A 348 -7.04 0.15 -9.89
N TYR A 349 -6.16 -0.77 -9.50
CA TYR A 349 -4.73 -0.69 -9.84
C TYR A 349 -4.53 -0.61 -11.36
N GLN A 350 -5.12 -1.54 -12.13
CA GLN A 350 -4.98 -1.61 -13.59
C GLN A 350 -5.53 -0.37 -14.35
N ARG A 351 -6.31 0.50 -13.68
CA ARG A 351 -6.86 1.73 -14.26
C ARG A 351 -6.10 3.00 -13.89
N SER A 352 -5.22 2.91 -12.88
CA SER A 352 -4.43 4.04 -12.37
C SER A 352 -3.19 4.27 -13.23
#